data_AF-A0A661JKH8-F1
#
_entry.id   AF-A0A661JKH8-F1
#
_cell.length_a   1.000
_cell.length_b   1.000
_cell.length_c   1.000
_cell.angle_alpha   90.00
_cell.angle_beta   90.00
_cell.angle_gamma   90.00
#
_symmetry.space_group_name_H-M   'P 1'
#
loop_
_entity.id
_entity.type
_entity.pdbx_description
1 polymer ?
#
loop_
_entity_poly.entity_id
_entity_poly.type
_entity_poly.pdbx_seq_one_letter_code
_entity_poly.pdbx_strand_id
1 'polypeptide(L)' 'AQKMAQKPLVALQALKTAVERGLEMSLDAALVFEGECFLIAYTSEDGREGLRAFTERRKPDFKDR' A
#
# COMPACT_ATOMS: atom_id res chain seq x y z
N ALA A 1 -17.36 2.42 -2.16
CA ALA A 1 -16.93 3.53 -1.31
C ALA A 1 -16.48 3.06 0.09
N GLN A 2 -17.38 2.59 0.96
CA GLN A 2 -17.05 2.26 2.36
C GLN A 2 -15.94 1.23 2.55
N LYS A 3 -15.86 0.19 1.71
CA LYS A 3 -14.77 -0.81 1.77
C LYS A 3 -13.38 -0.26 1.44
N MET A 4 -13.29 0.79 0.63
CA MET A 4 -12.01 1.44 0.31
C MET A 4 -11.62 2.45 1.39
N ALA A 5 -12.59 3.11 2.02
CA ALA A 5 -12.34 4.03 3.15
C ALA A 5 -11.84 3.32 4.43
N GLN A 6 -11.95 1.99 4.49
CA GLN A 6 -11.40 1.16 5.57
C GLN A 6 -10.00 0.63 5.26
N LYS A 7 -9.39 1.05 4.15
CA LYS A 7 -8.03 0.67 3.77
C LYS A 7 -7.08 1.85 4.03
N PRO A 8 -5.80 1.58 4.30
CA PRO A 8 -4.88 2.64 4.64
C PRO A 8 -4.61 3.56 3.45
N LEU A 9 -4.73 4.87 3.69
CA LEU A 9 -4.59 5.90 2.67
C LEU A 9 -3.24 5.83 1.95
N VAL A 10 -2.15 5.64 2.70
CA VAL A 10 -0.78 5.59 2.14
C VAL A 10 -0.64 4.45 1.14
N ALA A 11 -1.18 3.26 1.45
CA ALA A 11 -1.14 2.13 0.53
C ALA A 11 -2.00 2.36 -0.72
N LEU A 12 -3.16 3.01 -0.58
CA LEU A 12 -4.01 3.35 -1.73
C LEU A 12 -3.35 4.39 -2.65
N GLN A 13 -2.66 5.38 -2.08
CA GLN A 13 -1.90 6.38 -2.83
C GLN A 13 -0.71 5.74 -3.56
N ALA A 14 0.05 4.89 -2.88
CA ALA A 14 1.16 4.15 -3.47
C ALA A 14 0.68 3.24 -4.61
N LEU A 15 -0.41 2.50 -4.42
CA LEU A 15 -1.01 1.65 -5.46
C LEU A 15 -1.44 2.48 -6.68
N LYS A 16 -2.15 3.59 -6.46
CA LYS A 16 -2.58 4.46 -7.57
C LYS A 16 -1.37 4.98 -8.35
N THR A 17 -0.33 5.43 -7.65
CA THR A 17 0.90 5.96 -8.26
C THR A 17 1.63 4.88 -9.05
N ALA A 18 1.74 3.67 -8.49
CA ALA A 18 2.35 2.51 -9.15
C ALA A 18 1.63 2.16 -10.45
N VAL A 19 0.30 2.10 -10.43
CA VAL A 19 -0.49 1.79 -11.63
C VAL A 19 -0.40 2.90 -12.67
N GLU A 20 -0.58 4.16 -12.26
CA GLU A 20 -0.61 5.30 -13.20
C GLU A 20 0.74 5.48 -13.90
N ARG A 21 1.85 5.45 -13.15
CA ARG A 21 3.20 5.61 -13.72
C ARG A 21 3.73 4.32 -14.35
N GLY A 22 3.41 3.16 -13.79
CA GLY A 22 3.86 1.87 -14.31
C GLY A 22 3.35 1.59 -15.72
N LEU A 23 2.18 2.12 -16.08
CA LEU A 23 1.62 2.03 -17.44
C LEU A 23 2.44 2.80 -18.49
N GLU A 24 3.19 3.82 -18.09
CA GLU A 24 4.02 4.64 -18.97
C GLU A 24 5.47 4.13 -19.08
N MET A 25 5.81 3.06 -18.34
CA MET A 25 7.16 2.53 -18.22
C MET A 25 7.32 1.19 -18.94
N SER A 26 8.57 0.79 -19.21
CA SER A 26 8.85 -0.59 -19.62
C SER A 26 8.57 -1.54 -18.45
N LEU A 27 8.19 -2.79 -18.75
CA LEU A 27 7.82 -3.78 -17.74
C LEU A 27 8.89 -3.94 -16.64
N ASP A 28 10.16 -3.99 -17.03
CA ASP A 28 11.28 -4.13 -16.09
C ASP A 28 11.37 -2.95 -15.12
N ALA A 29 11.28 -1.71 -15.65
CA ALA A 29 11.32 -0.51 -14.83
C ALA A 29 10.05 -0.36 -13.97
N ALA A 30 8.88 -0.77 -14.48
CA ALA A 30 7.63 -0.78 -13.73
C ALA A 30 7.69 -1.75 -12.54
N LEU A 31 8.28 -2.94 -12.69
CA LEU A 31 8.45 -3.90 -11.60
C LEU A 31 9.35 -3.35 -10.48
N VAL A 32 10.43 -2.66 -10.84
CA VAL A 32 11.29 -1.98 -9.86
C VAL A 32 10.51 -0.87 -9.14
N PHE A 33 9.77 -0.05 -9.88
CA PHE A 33 8.96 1.04 -9.33
C PHE A 33 7.83 0.55 -8.41
N GLU A 34 7.18 -0.56 -8.76
CA GLU A 34 6.20 -1.23 -7.89
C GLU A 34 6.82 -1.68 -6.57
N GLY A 35 8.05 -2.22 -6.63
CA GLY A 35 8.81 -2.59 -5.44
C GLY A 35 9.07 -1.42 -4.50
N GLU A 36 9.44 -0.25 -5.03
CA GLU A 36 9.63 0.97 -4.25
C GLU A 36 8.32 1.47 -3.62
N CYS A 37 7.23 1.50 -4.41
CA CYS A 37 5.91 1.88 -3.94
C CYS A 37 5.41 0.93 -2.83
N PHE A 38 5.66 -0.38 -2.97
CA PHE A 38 5.37 -1.36 -1.96
C PHE A 38 6.16 -1.10 -0.67
N LEU A 39 7.45 -0.78 -0.78
CA LEU A 39 8.29 -0.48 0.38
C LEU A 39 7.78 0.72 1.17
N ILE A 40 7.32 1.77 0.48
CA ILE A 40 6.70 2.94 1.11
C ILE A 40 5.44 2.54 1.90
N ALA A 41 4.54 1.77 1.27
CA ALA A 41 3.32 1.30 1.94
C ALA A 41 3.62 0.33 3.11
N TYR A 42 4.66 -0.48 2.99
CA TYR A 42 5.07 -1.44 4.03
C TYR A 42 5.72 -0.75 5.24
N THR A 43 6.50 0.30 5.00
CA THR A 43 7.20 1.04 6.07
C THR A 43 6.30 2.01 6.83
N SER A 44 5.13 2.34 6.27
CA SER A 44 4.11 3.17 6.92
C SER A 44 3.59 2.51 8.22
N GLU A 45 3.01 3.33 9.10
CA GLU A 45 2.45 2.85 10.36
C GLU A 45 1.32 1.84 10.10
N ASP A 46 0.48 2.16 9.13
CA ASP A 46 -0.63 1.31 8.69
C ASP A 46 -0.17 -0.01 8.04
N GLY A 47 0.95 0.00 7.32
CA GLY A 47 1.56 -1.22 6.78
C GLY A 47 1.95 -2.18 7.89
N ARG A 48 2.60 -1.67 8.93
CA ARG A 48 2.99 -2.46 10.12
C ARG A 48 1.79 -2.93 10.93
N GLU A 49 0.79 -2.07 11.08
CA GLU A 49 -0.45 -2.37 11.80
C GLU A 49 -1.26 -3.45 11.07
N GLY A 50 -1.36 -3.39 9.74
CA GLY A 50 -2.00 -4.43 8.93
C GLY A 50 -1.36 -5.81 9.13
N LEU A 51 -0.03 -5.86 9.16
CA LEU A 51 0.72 -7.11 9.40
C LEU A 51 0.52 -7.61 10.83
N ARG A 52 0.60 -6.70 11.82
CA ARG A 52 0.39 -7.05 13.23
C ARG A 52 -1.02 -7.57 13.47
N ALA A 53 -2.03 -6.87 12.97
CA ALA A 53 -3.42 -7.27 13.10
C ALA A 53 -3.70 -8.62 12.42
N PHE A 54 -3.04 -8.90 11.29
CA PHE A 54 -3.11 -10.20 10.63
C PHE A 54 -2.52 -11.32 11.50
N THR A 55 -1.32 -11.11 12.06
CA THR A 55 -0.69 -12.08 12.99
C THR A 55 -1.53 -12.30 14.25
N GLU A 56 -2.09 -11.23 14.81
CA GLU A 56 -2.94 -11.25 16.02
C GLU A 56 -4.40 -11.67 15.74
N ARG A 57 -4.76 -11.93 14.48
CA ARG A 57 -6.12 -12.30 14.03
C ARG A 57 -7.21 -11.33 14.50
N ARG A 58 -6.88 -10.04 14.56
CA ARG A 58 -7.81 -8.96 14.89
C ARG A 58 -8.06 -8.06 13.69
N LYS A 59 -9.05 -7.18 13.81
CA LYS A 59 -9.26 -6.14 12.80
C LYS A 59 -8.14 -5.08 12.92
N PRO A 60 -7.52 -4.68 11.80
CA PRO A 60 -6.54 -3.59 11.80
C PRO A 60 -7.21 -2.24 12.09
N ASP A 61 -6.51 -1.39 12.84
CA ASP A 61 -6.90 -0.01 13.10
C ASP A 61 -6.01 0.93 12.30
N PHE A 62 -6.42 1.24 11.06
CA PHE A 62 -5.64 2.13 10.19
C PHE A 62 -5.84 3.60 10.63
N LYS A 63 -4.73 4.32 10.78
CA LYS A 63 -4.68 5.72 11.22
C LYS A 63 -4.30 6.70 10.11
N ASP A 64 -4.21 6.21 8.88
CA ASP A 64 -3.84 6.93 7.65
C ASP A 64 -2.43 7.55 7.74
N ARG A 65 -1.46 6.75 8.21
CA ARG A 65 -0.04 7.13 8.40
C ARG A 65 0.96 6.05 7.97
#